data_AF-A0A382SXF7-F1
#
_entry.id   AF-A0A382SXF7-F1
#
_cell.length_a   1.000
_cell.length_b   1.000
_cell.length_c   1.000
_cell.angle_alpha   90.00
_cell.angle_beta   90.00
_cell.angle_gamma   90.00
#
_symmetry.space_group_name_H-M   'P 1'
#
loop_
_entity.id
_entity.type
_entity.pdbx_description
1 polymer ?
#
loop_
_entity_poly.entity_id
_entity_poly.type
_entity_poly.pdbx_seq_one_letter_code
_entity_poly.pdbx_strand_id
1 'polypeptide(L)'
;EALEALNRLPGVTASNIDGKSISVDVADNVELRVSDINQVLAVHSQDTRVDRDRLIISPHTIFQLNAGVCFFCAEEPLGQTLDRRPFVKTWSVVDYWQLGRLLFRIEPNRVVRVEELGRTSAFEDIVLTNQFDGRGAPDLYWPTGGVEWRKDEQAARHEATASKKPLMIFPTAGT
;
A
#
# COMPACT_ATOMS: atom_id res chain seq x y z
N GLU A 1 30.57 2.28 -9.54
CA GLU A 1 29.58 1.61 -10.42
C GLU A 1 28.20 1.47 -9.78
N ALA A 2 28.00 0.65 -8.74
CA ALA A 2 26.67 0.49 -8.11
C ALA A 2 26.06 1.82 -7.61
N LEU A 3 26.85 2.65 -6.92
CA LEU A 3 26.42 3.98 -6.46
C LEU A 3 26.00 4.91 -7.61
N GLU A 4 26.77 4.92 -8.70
CA GLU A 4 26.44 5.72 -9.88
C GLU A 4 25.17 5.23 -10.55
N ALA A 5 24.94 3.91 -10.57
CA ALA A 5 23.72 3.32 -11.10
C ALA A 5 22.50 3.66 -10.23
N LEU A 6 22.64 3.68 -8.91
CA LEU A 6 21.59 4.14 -7.99
C LEU A 6 21.23 5.61 -8.25
N ASN A 7 22.22 6.47 -8.46
CA ASN A 7 21.98 7.89 -8.81
C ASN A 7 21.31 8.09 -10.18
N ARG A 8 21.25 7.07 -11.03
CA ARG A 8 20.55 7.10 -12.32
C ARG A 8 19.11 6.58 -12.23
N LEU A 9 18.69 6.05 -11.09
CA LEU A 9 17.30 5.65 -10.90
C LEU A 9 16.39 6.88 -11.00
N PRO A 10 15.25 6.79 -11.71
CA PRO A 10 14.29 7.88 -11.79
C PRO A 10 13.88 8.36 -10.39
N GLY A 11 13.96 9.66 -10.16
CA GLY A 11 13.61 10.27 -8.87
C GLY A 11 14.71 10.23 -7.80
N VAL A 12 15.84 9.56 -8.02
CA VAL A 12 16.97 9.64 -7.08
C VAL A 12 17.75 10.93 -7.32
N THR A 13 17.88 11.75 -6.28
CA THR A 13 18.64 13.00 -6.30
C THR A 13 20.07 12.82 -5.78
N ALA A 14 20.22 11.94 -4.80
CA ALA A 14 21.51 11.51 -4.28
C ALA A 14 21.39 10.12 -3.67
N SER A 15 22.50 9.41 -3.59
CA SER A 15 22.61 8.17 -2.85
C SER A 15 23.98 8.09 -2.19
N ASN A 16 24.07 7.30 -1.14
CA ASN A 16 25.30 7.01 -0.42
C ASN A 16 25.32 5.55 0.02
N ILE A 17 26.50 4.95 0.03
CA ILE A 17 26.76 3.63 0.58
C ILE A 17 27.83 3.79 1.66
N ASP A 18 27.43 3.64 2.91
CA ASP A 18 28.33 3.69 4.07
C ASP A 18 28.31 2.33 4.80
N GLY A 19 29.36 1.55 4.56
CA GLY A 19 29.50 0.20 5.11
C GLY A 19 28.32 -0.71 4.73
N LYS A 20 27.40 -0.94 5.67
CA LYS A 20 26.21 -1.80 5.49
C LYS A 20 24.92 -1.01 5.29
N SER A 21 25.01 0.30 5.15
CA SER A 21 23.87 1.21 5.03
C SER A 21 23.83 1.81 3.64
N ILE A 22 22.65 1.77 3.01
CA ILE A 22 22.37 2.49 1.77
C ILE A 22 21.40 3.61 2.12
N SER A 23 21.76 4.84 1.78
CA SER A 23 20.88 6.01 1.90
C SER A 23 20.56 6.52 0.50
N VAL A 24 19.30 6.88 0.26
CA VAL A 24 18.84 7.40 -1.03
C VAL A 24 17.92 8.58 -0.78
N ASP A 25 18.24 9.72 -1.39
CA ASP A 25 17.43 10.92 -1.37
C ASP A 25 16.52 10.92 -2.59
N VAL A 26 15.22 10.88 -2.35
CA VAL A 26 14.19 10.83 -3.40
C VAL A 26 13.63 12.23 -3.63
N ALA A 27 13.52 12.62 -4.89
CA ALA A 27 12.92 13.88 -5.31
C ALA A 27 11.46 13.98 -4.87
N ASP A 28 11.01 15.20 -4.63
CA ASP A 28 9.62 15.48 -4.30
C ASP A 28 8.69 14.96 -5.39
N ASN A 29 7.61 14.31 -4.97
CA ASN A 29 6.59 13.74 -5.85
C ASN A 29 7.06 12.66 -6.82
N VAL A 30 8.08 11.90 -6.42
CA VAL A 30 8.50 10.70 -7.14
C VAL A 30 8.34 9.45 -6.26
N GLU A 31 8.10 8.32 -6.90
CA GLU A 31 8.12 7.00 -6.30
C GLU A 31 9.46 6.33 -6.54
N LEU A 32 10.06 5.81 -5.48
CA LEU A 32 11.18 4.87 -5.59
C LEU A 32 10.80 3.55 -4.93
N ARG A 33 10.84 2.45 -5.69
CA ARG A 33 10.57 1.11 -5.15
C ARG A 33 11.86 0.47 -4.65
N VAL A 34 11.76 -0.25 -3.54
CA VAL A 34 12.91 -1.03 -3.04
C VAL A 34 13.29 -2.15 -4.02
N SER A 35 12.32 -2.67 -4.78
CA SER A 35 12.57 -3.60 -5.89
C SER A 35 13.46 -3.00 -6.98
N ASP A 36 13.23 -1.74 -7.40
CA ASP A 36 14.06 -1.05 -8.41
C ASP A 36 15.51 -0.88 -7.92
N ILE A 37 15.69 -0.50 -6.64
CA ILE A 37 17.01 -0.42 -6.01
C ILE A 37 17.70 -1.79 -6.05
N ASN A 38 16.99 -2.85 -5.64
CA ASN A 38 17.52 -4.20 -5.64
C ASN A 38 17.84 -4.72 -7.05
N GLN A 39 17.08 -4.33 -8.06
CA GLN A 39 17.37 -4.67 -9.45
C GLN A 39 18.68 -4.03 -9.93
N VAL A 40 18.90 -2.75 -9.62
CA VAL A 40 20.16 -2.07 -9.91
C VAL A 40 21.33 -2.70 -9.16
N LEU A 41 21.16 -3.00 -7.87
CA LEU A 41 22.18 -3.67 -7.07
C LEU A 41 22.50 -5.06 -7.62
N ALA A 42 21.51 -5.84 -8.05
CA ALA A 42 21.75 -7.17 -8.63
C ALA A 42 22.61 -7.12 -9.91
N VAL A 43 22.55 -6.03 -10.68
CA VAL A 43 23.38 -5.85 -11.89
C VAL A 43 24.81 -5.43 -11.53
N HIS A 44 24.98 -4.54 -10.56
CA HIS A 44 26.27 -3.86 -10.30
C HIS A 44 26.97 -4.31 -9.02
N SER A 45 26.33 -5.11 -8.18
CA SER A 45 26.83 -5.63 -6.90
C SER A 45 26.04 -6.87 -6.48
N GLN A 46 26.32 -8.01 -7.12
CA GLN A 46 25.52 -9.23 -7.06
C GLN A 46 25.28 -9.78 -5.64
N ASP A 47 26.20 -9.55 -4.71
CA ASP A 47 26.09 -9.98 -3.31
C ASP A 47 25.38 -8.95 -2.40
N THR A 48 25.02 -7.79 -2.94
CA THR A 48 24.40 -6.69 -2.19
C THR A 48 22.91 -6.62 -2.48
N ARG A 49 22.12 -6.56 -1.42
CA ARG A 49 20.67 -6.30 -1.49
C ARG A 49 20.23 -5.44 -0.32
N VAL A 50 19.24 -4.60 -0.55
CA VAL A 50 18.50 -3.93 0.51
C VAL A 50 17.69 -4.96 1.27
N ASP A 51 18.03 -5.13 2.54
CA ASP A 51 17.24 -5.91 3.48
C ASP A 51 16.00 -5.11 3.91
N ARG A 52 14.86 -5.46 3.30
CA ARG A 52 13.57 -4.78 3.55
C ARG A 52 13.18 -4.79 5.03
N ASP A 53 13.56 -5.84 5.75
CA ASP A 53 13.26 -6.01 7.18
C ASP A 53 13.96 -4.93 8.05
N ARG A 54 15.08 -4.37 7.57
CA ARG A 54 15.86 -3.34 8.27
C ARG A 54 15.43 -1.91 7.97
N LEU A 55 14.51 -1.71 7.03
CA LEU A 55 14.00 -0.38 6.70
C LEU A 55 13.26 0.21 7.91
N ILE A 56 13.49 1.50 8.15
CA ILE A 56 12.75 2.25 9.16
C ILE A 56 11.38 2.61 8.58
N ILE A 57 10.33 2.33 9.34
CA ILE A 57 8.98 2.77 8.98
C ILE A 57 8.89 4.27 9.25
N SER A 58 8.72 5.04 8.19
CA SER A 58 8.56 6.50 8.24
C SER A 58 7.24 6.92 7.61
N PRO A 59 6.81 8.18 7.77
CA PRO A 59 5.67 8.70 7.04
C PRO A 59 5.81 8.57 5.51
N HIS A 60 7.03 8.48 4.98
CA HIS A 60 7.34 8.35 3.55
C HIS A 60 7.41 6.90 3.05
N THR A 61 7.01 5.95 3.89
CA THR A 61 7.04 4.52 3.57
C THR A 61 5.62 4.06 3.25
N ILE A 62 5.40 3.61 2.00
CA ILE A 62 4.16 2.96 1.56
C ILE A 62 4.45 1.49 1.35
N PHE A 63 3.60 0.64 1.92
CA PHE A 63 3.67 -0.81 1.75
C PHE A 63 2.72 -1.24 0.64
N GLN A 64 3.21 -2.12 -0.26
CA GLN A 64 2.40 -2.74 -1.30
C GLN A 64 2.15 -4.20 -0.95
N LEU A 65 0.89 -4.64 -0.99
CA LEU A 65 0.54 -6.05 -0.95
C LEU A 65 -0.36 -6.46 -2.12
N ASN A 66 -0.36 -7.76 -2.40
CA ASN A 66 -1.31 -8.36 -3.31
C ASN A 66 -2.66 -8.56 -2.61
N ALA A 67 -3.65 -7.74 -2.94
CA ALA A 67 -5.02 -7.93 -2.49
C ALA A 67 -5.85 -8.80 -3.46
N GLY A 68 -5.28 -9.18 -4.61
CA GLY A 68 -5.94 -10.01 -5.60
C GLY A 68 -7.23 -9.36 -6.11
N VAL A 69 -8.31 -10.15 -6.20
CA VAL A 69 -9.62 -9.67 -6.69
C VAL A 69 -10.52 -9.09 -5.59
N CYS A 70 -10.14 -9.22 -4.30
CA CYS A 70 -10.98 -8.84 -3.17
C CYS A 70 -10.24 -7.92 -2.21
N PHE A 71 -10.53 -6.61 -2.31
CA PHE A 71 -9.98 -5.58 -1.42
C PHE A 71 -10.19 -5.92 0.07
N PHE A 72 -11.44 -6.14 0.49
CA PHE A 72 -11.77 -6.37 1.91
C PHE A 72 -11.15 -7.66 2.47
N CYS A 73 -11.02 -8.69 1.63
CA CYS A 73 -10.38 -9.95 2.03
C CYS A 73 -8.89 -9.76 2.38
N ALA A 74 -8.29 -8.68 1.88
CA ALA A 74 -6.89 -8.35 2.13
C ALA A 74 -6.73 -7.23 3.17
N GLU A 75 -7.61 -6.22 3.13
CA GLU A 75 -7.59 -5.08 4.05
C GLU A 75 -8.02 -5.46 5.47
N GLU A 76 -9.07 -6.25 5.66
CA GLU A 76 -9.58 -6.55 7.00
C GLU A 76 -8.58 -7.37 7.85
N PRO A 77 -7.97 -8.48 7.36
CA PRO A 77 -6.96 -9.20 8.13
C PRO A 77 -5.70 -8.38 8.39
N LEU A 78 -5.32 -7.51 7.44
CA LEU A 78 -4.21 -6.58 7.61
C LEU A 78 -4.53 -5.60 8.74
N GLY A 79 -5.70 -4.98 8.73
CA GLY A 79 -6.16 -4.04 9.75
C GLY A 79 -6.18 -4.67 11.13
N GLN A 80 -6.79 -5.85 11.27
CA GLN A 80 -6.78 -6.61 12.53
C GLN A 80 -5.36 -6.93 13.02
N THR A 81 -4.42 -7.16 12.10
CA THR A 81 -3.02 -7.42 12.46
C THR A 81 -2.33 -6.14 12.94
N LEU A 82 -2.51 -5.03 12.22
CA LEU A 82 -1.89 -3.73 12.53
C LEU A 82 -2.46 -3.13 13.82
N ASP A 83 -3.77 -3.21 14.05
CA ASP A 83 -4.45 -2.70 15.25
C ASP A 83 -3.99 -3.41 16.53
N ARG A 84 -3.50 -4.66 16.41
CA ARG A 84 -2.93 -5.42 17.53
C ARG A 84 -1.47 -5.07 17.83
N ARG A 85 -0.81 -4.26 16.98
CA ARG A 85 0.60 -3.89 17.18
C ARG A 85 0.70 -2.67 18.11
N PRO A 86 1.34 -2.77 19.28
CA PRO A 86 1.38 -1.68 20.27
C PRO A 86 2.16 -0.44 19.79
N PHE A 87 3.00 -0.59 18.76
CA PHE A 87 3.77 0.53 18.20
C PHE A 87 3.04 1.25 17.06
N VAL A 88 1.93 0.71 16.53
CA VAL A 88 1.16 1.34 15.46
C VAL A 88 0.25 2.38 16.09
N LYS A 89 0.47 3.66 15.76
CA LYS A 89 -0.38 4.77 16.21
C LYS A 89 -1.64 4.84 15.36
N THR A 90 -1.47 4.76 14.04
CA THR A 90 -2.54 4.70 13.05
C THR A 90 -2.00 4.06 11.78
N TRP A 91 -2.88 3.60 10.92
CA TRP A 91 -2.57 3.15 9.58
C TRP A 91 -3.70 3.56 8.65
N SER A 92 -3.43 3.61 7.35
CA SER A 92 -4.44 3.94 6.36
C SER A 92 -4.13 3.33 5.01
N VAL A 93 -5.18 2.92 4.31
CA VAL A 93 -5.10 2.64 2.87
C VAL A 93 -4.92 3.97 2.14
N VAL A 94 -3.92 4.04 1.27
CA VAL A 94 -3.66 5.24 0.46
C VAL A 94 -4.04 5.06 -1.00
N ASP A 95 -4.09 3.82 -1.48
CA ASP A 95 -4.50 3.51 -2.85
C ASP A 95 -4.90 2.02 -2.95
N TYR A 96 -5.75 1.72 -3.93
CA TYR A 96 -5.96 0.38 -4.46
C TYR A 96 -6.09 0.50 -5.97
N TRP A 97 -4.96 0.30 -6.65
CA TRP A 97 -4.81 0.53 -8.08
C TRP A 97 -4.21 -0.72 -8.73
N GLN A 98 -4.36 -0.83 -10.07
CA GLN A 98 -3.73 -1.79 -10.99
C GLN A 98 -3.51 -3.23 -10.47
N LEU A 99 -4.17 -4.21 -11.10
CA LEU A 99 -3.89 -5.65 -10.86
C LEU A 99 -4.15 -6.13 -9.41
N GLY A 100 -4.94 -5.39 -8.63
CA GLY A 100 -5.32 -5.81 -7.27
C GLY A 100 -4.24 -5.54 -6.22
N ARG A 101 -3.51 -4.43 -6.32
CA ARG A 101 -2.50 -4.05 -5.32
C ARG A 101 -3.10 -3.10 -4.29
N LEU A 102 -2.99 -3.45 -3.02
CA LEU A 102 -3.31 -2.55 -1.91
C LEU A 102 -2.06 -1.79 -1.50
N LEU A 103 -2.16 -0.46 -1.48
CA LEU A 103 -1.13 0.43 -0.95
C LEU A 103 -1.61 1.00 0.37
N PHE A 104 -0.79 0.89 1.41
CA PHE A 104 -1.14 1.38 2.74
C PHE A 104 0.08 1.94 3.47
N ARG A 105 -0.19 2.79 4.47
CA ARG A 105 0.80 3.44 5.32
C ARG A 105 0.61 3.04 6.77
N ILE A 106 1.70 3.05 7.51
CA ILE A 106 1.74 2.81 8.94
C ILE A 106 2.43 4.01 9.58
N GLU A 107 1.75 4.66 10.52
CA GLU A 107 2.35 5.67 11.39
C GLU A 107 2.72 5.02 12.72
N PRO A 108 4.01 4.81 13.02
CA PRO A 108 4.42 4.28 14.31
C PRO A 108 4.48 5.38 15.38
N ASN A 109 4.30 5.04 16.65
CA ASN A 109 4.47 5.95 17.79
C ASN A 109 5.92 6.06 18.29
N ARG A 110 6.84 5.30 17.69
CA ARG A 110 8.28 5.31 17.94
C ARG A 110 9.05 4.92 16.68
N VAL A 111 10.39 4.99 16.71
CA VAL A 111 11.21 4.43 15.63
C VAL A 111 11.05 2.90 15.64
N VAL A 112 10.61 2.37 14.50
CA VAL A 112 10.28 0.96 14.28
C VAL A 112 10.86 0.51 12.95
N ARG A 113 11.32 -0.73 12.89
CA ARG A 113 11.73 -1.37 11.63
C ARG A 113 10.64 -2.29 11.09
N VAL A 114 10.67 -2.51 9.78
CA VAL A 114 9.71 -3.39 9.10
C VAL A 114 9.68 -4.81 9.70
N GLU A 115 10.82 -5.34 10.20
CA GLU A 115 10.88 -6.65 10.87
C GLU A 115 9.89 -6.79 12.04
N GLU A 116 9.60 -5.70 12.75
CA GLU A 116 8.69 -5.68 13.91
C GLU A 116 7.22 -5.93 13.51
N LEU A 117 6.89 -5.85 12.21
CA LEU A 117 5.57 -6.21 11.68
C LEU A 117 5.32 -7.73 11.64
N GLY A 118 6.37 -8.56 11.80
CA GLY A 118 6.24 -10.02 11.85
C GLY A 118 6.58 -10.76 10.54
N ARG A 119 7.61 -10.28 9.82
CA ARG A 119 8.17 -10.76 8.53
C ARG A 119 7.46 -10.25 7.27
N THR A 120 8.27 -9.74 6.34
CA THR A 120 7.89 -9.03 5.09
C THR A 120 7.32 -9.88 3.97
N SER A 121 7.13 -11.19 4.13
CA SER A 121 6.63 -12.04 3.03
C SER A 121 5.20 -11.69 2.60
N ALA A 122 4.44 -11.00 3.45
CA ALA A 122 3.12 -10.47 3.09
C ALA A 122 3.19 -9.24 2.16
N PHE A 123 4.33 -8.54 2.12
CA PHE A 123 4.51 -7.35 1.30
C PHE A 123 5.27 -7.69 0.02
N GLU A 124 4.65 -7.33 -1.11
CA GLU A 124 5.30 -7.46 -2.40
C GLU A 124 6.43 -6.46 -2.56
N ASP A 125 6.18 -5.22 -2.12
CA ASP A 125 7.14 -4.14 -2.28
C ASP A 125 6.97 -3.05 -1.22
N ILE A 126 7.96 -2.15 -1.16
CA ILE A 126 7.93 -0.93 -0.35
C ILE A 126 8.27 0.23 -1.27
N VAL A 127 7.41 1.25 -1.27
CA VAL A 127 7.55 2.47 -2.05
C VAL A 127 7.96 3.61 -1.13
N LEU A 128 9.02 4.32 -1.50
CA LEU A 128 9.54 5.50 -0.82
C LEU A 128 9.06 6.74 -1.57
N THR A 129 8.25 7.58 -0.93
CA THR A 129 7.70 8.79 -1.55
C THR A 129 7.16 9.77 -0.51
N ASN A 130 7.16 11.06 -0.84
CA ASN A 130 6.46 12.10 -0.09
C ASN A 130 5.16 12.57 -0.76
N GLN A 131 4.80 12.02 -1.92
CA GLN A 131 3.52 12.29 -2.57
C GLN A 131 2.46 11.30 -2.12
N PHE A 132 1.54 11.82 -1.34
CA PHE A 132 0.38 11.10 -0.82
C PHE A 132 -0.93 11.63 -1.40
N ASP A 133 -0.99 12.94 -1.67
CA ASP A 133 -2.18 13.61 -2.20
C ASP A 133 -2.49 13.13 -3.62
N GLY A 134 -3.75 12.79 -3.87
CA GLY A 134 -4.22 12.31 -5.18
C GLY A 134 -4.01 10.81 -5.43
N ARG A 135 -3.35 10.06 -4.52
CA ARG A 135 -3.40 8.59 -4.54
C ARG A 135 -4.78 8.04 -4.21
N GLY A 136 -5.65 8.91 -3.71
CA GLY A 136 -7.08 8.73 -3.54
C GLY A 136 -7.39 7.34 -3.04
N ALA A 137 -7.41 7.14 -1.71
CA ALA A 137 -8.03 5.96 -1.12
C ALA A 137 -9.31 5.74 -1.93
N PRO A 138 -9.38 4.68 -2.75
CA PRO A 138 -10.51 4.56 -3.62
C PRO A 138 -11.71 4.46 -2.71
N ASP A 139 -12.82 5.03 -3.14
CA ASP A 139 -14.08 5.07 -2.40
C ASP A 139 -14.65 3.65 -2.34
N LEU A 140 -13.89 2.74 -1.71
CA LEU A 140 -14.08 1.30 -1.54
C LEU A 140 -14.72 1.03 -0.20
N TYR A 141 -14.45 1.87 0.80
CA TYR A 141 -15.33 2.01 1.95
C TYR A 141 -16.60 2.73 1.51
N TRP A 142 -17.43 2.04 0.72
CA TRP A 142 -18.85 2.31 0.86
C TRP A 142 -19.16 2.05 2.33
N PRO A 143 -19.70 3.03 3.05
CA PRO A 143 -20.16 2.76 4.39
C PRO A 143 -21.11 1.57 4.24
N THR A 144 -20.86 0.50 4.96
CA THR A 144 -21.85 -0.53 5.22
C THR A 144 -23.07 0.00 6.00
N GLY A 145 -23.33 1.32 5.94
CA GLY A 145 -24.51 2.00 6.44
C GLY A 145 -25.49 2.39 5.32
N GLY A 146 -25.76 1.50 4.36
CA GLY A 146 -26.72 1.82 3.30
C GLY A 146 -27.12 0.71 2.34
N VAL A 147 -26.95 -0.56 2.69
CA VAL A 147 -27.71 -1.62 2.00
C VAL A 147 -29.10 -1.64 2.65
N GLU A 148 -30.01 -0.81 2.15
CA GLU A 148 -31.41 -0.94 2.49
C GLU A 148 -32.02 -2.03 1.61
N TRP A 149 -32.37 -3.15 2.22
CA TRP A 149 -33.10 -4.21 1.54
C TRP A 149 -34.46 -3.66 1.08
N ARG A 150 -34.61 -3.49 -0.23
CA ARG A 150 -35.90 -3.18 -0.84
C ARG A 150 -36.58 -4.48 -1.22
N LYS A 151 -37.86 -4.59 -0.85
CA LYS A 151 -38.71 -5.71 -1.26
C LYS A 151 -39.05 -5.65 -2.76
N ASP A 152 -38.88 -4.48 -3.37
CA ASP A 152 -39.26 -4.20 -4.75
C ASP A 152 -38.06 -3.67 -5.55
N GLU A 153 -37.88 -4.22 -6.76
CA GLU A 153 -36.77 -3.88 -7.65
C GLU A 153 -36.88 -2.46 -8.23
N GLN A 154 -38.11 -1.99 -8.49
CA GLN A 154 -38.33 -0.67 -9.07
C GLN A 154 -37.96 0.44 -8.08
N ALA A 155 -38.30 0.26 -6.80
CA ALA A 155 -37.87 1.12 -5.71
C ALA A 155 -36.34 1.12 -5.55
N ALA A 156 -35.70 -0.05 -5.60
CA ALA A 156 -34.24 -0.17 -5.55
C ALA A 156 -33.55 0.58 -6.71
N ARG A 157 -34.08 0.44 -7.93
CA ARG A 157 -33.59 1.14 -9.14
C ARG A 157 -33.73 2.66 -9.03
N HIS A 158 -34.87 3.13 -8.53
CA HIS A 158 -35.12 4.56 -8.40
C HIS A 158 -34.18 5.21 -7.39
N GLU A 159 -33.99 4.58 -6.24
CA GLU A 159 -33.09 5.07 -5.18
C GLU A 159 -31.61 5.01 -5.59
N ALA A 160 -31.19 3.91 -6.24
CA ALA A 160 -29.84 3.77 -6.79
C ALA A 160 -29.54 4.89 -7.80
N THR A 161 -30.50 5.21 -8.67
CA THR A 161 -30.39 6.31 -9.63
C THR A 161 -30.32 7.67 -8.95
N ALA A 162 -31.23 7.96 -8.00
CA ALA A 162 -31.28 9.22 -7.27
C ALA A 162 -30.00 9.46 -6.45
N SER A 163 -29.45 8.41 -5.86
CA SER A 163 -28.25 8.45 -5.02
C SER A 163 -26.95 8.24 -5.80
N LYS A 164 -27.02 8.02 -7.12
CA LYS A 164 -25.89 7.63 -7.98
C LYS A 164 -25.10 6.42 -7.44
N LYS A 165 -25.79 5.47 -6.82
CA LYS A 165 -25.20 4.24 -6.26
C LYS A 165 -25.31 3.09 -7.27
N PRO A 166 -24.33 2.18 -7.37
CA PRO A 166 -24.48 0.96 -8.16
C PRO A 166 -25.58 0.07 -7.59
N LEU A 167 -26.38 -0.52 -8.47
CA LEU A 167 -27.46 -1.43 -8.10
C LEU A 167 -26.97 -2.88 -8.18
N MET A 168 -27.07 -3.63 -7.08
CA MET A 168 -26.81 -5.07 -7.03
C MET A 168 -28.13 -5.80 -6.80
N ILE A 169 -28.60 -6.55 -7.81
CA ILE A 169 -29.82 -7.35 -7.71
C ILE A 169 -29.39 -8.79 -7.39
N PHE A 170 -29.78 -9.26 -6.20
CA PHE A 170 -29.67 -10.67 -5.86
C PHE A 170 -30.98 -11.36 -6.24
N PRO A 171 -30.96 -12.45 -7.03
CA PRO A 171 -32.14 -13.28 -7.16
C PRO A 171 -32.45 -13.87 -5.79
N THR A 172 -33.60 -13.48 -5.20
CA THR A 172 -34.12 -14.20 -4.04
C THR A 172 -34.39 -15.63 -4.47
N ALA A 173 -33.73 -16.59 -3.82
CA ALA A 173 -33.99 -17.99 -4.04
C ALA A 173 -35.51 -18.26 -3.87
N GLY A 174 -36.12 -18.75 -4.95
CA GLY A 174 -37.49 -19.24 -5.14
C GLY A 174 -38.53 -19.01 -4.03
N THR A 175 -39.62 -18.34 -4.40
CA THR A 175 -40.95 -18.85 -4.06
C THR A 175 -41.27 -20.08 -4.91
#